data_AF-A0A556PN56-F1
#
_entry.id   AF-A0A556PN56-F1
#
_cell.length_a   1.000
_cell.length_b   1.000
_cell.length_c   1.000
_cell.angle_alpha   90.00
_cell.angle_beta   90.00
_cell.angle_gamma   90.00
#
_symmetry.space_group_name_H-M   'P 1'
#
loop_
_entity.id
_entity.type
_entity.pdbx_description
1 polymer ?
#
loop_
_entity_poly.entity_id
_entity_poly.type
_entity_poly.pdbx_seq_one_letter_code
_entity_poly.pdbx_strand_id
1 'polypeptide(L)'
;MEKFDCLHFILGKALQQVKQLSKEKLSSYGITSVQFGVLYFLWKKDGQLGSELGERLQMDSATVTGIIDRLEQGGFIERRLDSSDRRNRFVFLTEKGRLLEEPLSHKMDELDSELLSQYDEEKVQEFKQMLFDIGLGLKKGTKAGMFY
;
A
#
# COMPACT_ATOMS: atom_id res chain seq x y z
N MET A 1 -28.88 -20.18 11.10
CA MET A 1 -28.14 -19.47 10.04
C MET A 1 -27.77 -18.11 10.62
N GLU A 2 -26.55 -17.99 11.14
CA GLU A 2 -26.14 -16.77 11.86
C GLU A 2 -25.96 -15.60 10.90
N LYS A 3 -26.46 -14.42 11.30
CA LYS A 3 -26.41 -13.15 10.58
C LYS A 3 -24.98 -12.59 10.49
N PHE A 4 -24.08 -13.25 9.77
CA PHE A 4 -22.73 -12.74 9.47
C PHE A 4 -22.46 -12.55 7.97
N ASP A 5 -23.49 -12.38 7.14
CA ASP A 5 -23.38 -12.23 5.68
C ASP A 5 -23.09 -10.80 5.20
N CYS A 6 -22.83 -9.85 6.11
CA CYS A 6 -22.56 -8.48 5.71
C CYS A 6 -21.13 -8.36 5.18
N LEU A 7 -21.00 -8.15 3.86
CA LEU A 7 -19.72 -8.01 3.15
C LEU A 7 -18.76 -7.00 3.81
N HIS A 8 -19.28 -5.88 4.34
CA HIS A 8 -18.49 -4.89 5.07
C HIS A 8 -17.76 -5.51 6.28
N PHE A 9 -18.45 -6.33 7.08
CA PHE A 9 -17.86 -6.96 8.25
C PHE A 9 -16.90 -8.09 7.88
N ILE A 10 -17.20 -8.87 6.84
CA ILE A 10 -16.32 -9.94 6.35
C ILE A 10 -15.00 -9.34 5.84
N LEU A 11 -15.08 -8.35 4.94
CA LEU A 11 -13.90 -7.65 4.41
C LEU A 11 -13.13 -6.94 5.53
N GLY A 12 -13.83 -6.28 6.45
CA GLY A 12 -13.22 -5.59 7.58
C GLY A 12 -12.44 -6.53 8.49
N LYS A 13 -12.98 -7.72 8.80
CA LYS A 13 -12.30 -8.74 9.61
C LYS A 13 -11.10 -9.34 8.89
N ALA A 14 -11.25 -9.70 7.62
CA ALA A 14 -10.14 -10.20 6.81
C ALA A 14 -8.99 -9.17 6.76
N LEU A 15 -9.30 -7.90 6.47
CA LEU A 15 -8.30 -6.83 6.44
C LEU A 15 -7.60 -6.63 7.79
N GLN A 16 -8.32 -6.71 8.92
CA GLN A 16 -7.71 -6.62 10.25
C GLN A 16 -6.71 -7.75 10.49
N GLN A 17 -7.06 -8.98 10.13
CA GLN A 17 -6.18 -10.14 10.27
C GLN A 17 -4.94 -10.02 9.37
N VAL A 18 -5.14 -9.66 8.10
CA VAL A 18 -4.02 -9.42 7.17
C VAL A 18 -3.10 -8.33 7.70
N LYS A 19 -3.64 -7.20 8.19
CA LYS A 19 -2.82 -6.12 8.76
C LYS A 19 -1.98 -6.57 9.95
N GLN A 20 -2.51 -7.43 10.82
CA GLN A 20 -1.79 -7.96 11.97
C GLN A 20 -0.62 -8.84 11.52
N LEU A 21 -0.85 -9.74 10.57
CA LEU A 21 0.20 -10.62 10.03
C LEU A 21 1.26 -9.83 9.24
N SER A 22 0.85 -8.87 8.42
CA SER A 22 1.79 -7.98 7.72
C SER A 22 2.65 -7.20 8.71
N LYS A 23 2.08 -6.73 9.83
CA LYS A 23 2.84 -6.02 10.87
C LYS A 23 3.93 -6.92 11.44
N GLU A 24 3.65 -8.18 11.70
CA GLU A 24 4.64 -9.14 12.21
C GLU A 24 5.77 -9.34 11.20
N LYS A 25 5.45 -9.57 9.92
CA LYS A 25 6.43 -9.76 8.84
C LYS A 25 7.30 -8.54 8.57
N LEU A 26 6.74 -7.33 8.67
CA LEU A 26 7.43 -6.05 8.39
C LEU A 26 8.20 -5.50 9.60
N SER A 27 7.86 -5.91 10.82
CA SER A 27 8.41 -5.35 12.06
C SER A 27 9.94 -5.45 12.16
N SER A 28 10.54 -6.50 11.61
CA SER A 28 11.99 -6.70 11.57
C SER A 28 12.74 -5.64 10.75
N TYR A 29 12.04 -4.95 9.85
CA TYR A 29 12.59 -3.85 9.04
C TYR A 29 12.26 -2.47 9.60
N GLY A 30 11.56 -2.40 10.74
CA GLY A 30 11.09 -1.13 11.31
C GLY A 30 10.04 -0.43 10.44
N ILE A 31 9.37 -1.17 9.55
CA ILE A 31 8.35 -0.65 8.64
C ILE A 31 6.95 -1.10 9.10
N THR A 32 5.99 -0.18 9.08
CA THR A 32 4.58 -0.48 9.30
C THR A 32 3.85 -0.74 7.98
N SER A 33 2.70 -1.41 8.00
CA SER A 33 1.94 -1.70 6.77
C SER A 33 1.54 -0.44 5.98
N VAL A 34 1.28 0.68 6.65
CA VAL A 34 0.94 1.94 5.99
C VAL A 34 2.16 2.63 5.37
N GLN A 35 3.34 2.49 5.98
CA GLN A 35 4.61 2.95 5.43
C GLN A 35 5.04 2.09 4.23
N PHE A 36 4.84 0.76 4.33
CA PHE A 36 5.03 -0.15 3.21
C PHE A 36 4.19 0.28 2.01
N GLY A 37 2.92 0.68 2.22
CA GLY A 37 2.07 1.18 1.13
C GLY A 37 2.67 2.37 0.38
N VAL A 38 3.27 3.34 1.08
CA VAL A 38 3.96 4.47 0.43
C VAL A 38 5.17 3.99 -0.35
N LEU A 39 6.02 3.13 0.24
CA LEU A 39 7.19 2.57 -0.43
C LEU A 39 6.81 1.76 -1.67
N TYR A 40 5.77 0.93 -1.58
CA TYR A 40 5.23 0.14 -2.68
C TYR A 40 4.87 1.01 -3.90
N PHE A 41 4.14 2.10 -3.68
CA PHE A 41 3.80 2.99 -4.79
C PHE A 41 5.01 3.73 -5.34
N LEU A 42 6.00 4.06 -4.51
CA LEU A 42 7.24 4.68 -4.97
C LEU A 42 8.15 3.71 -5.73
N TRP A 43 8.18 2.42 -5.38
CA TRP A 43 8.91 1.40 -6.15
C TRP A 43 8.30 1.21 -7.54
N LYS A 44 6.96 1.26 -7.66
CA LYS A 44 6.27 1.23 -8.96
C LYS A 44 6.51 2.48 -9.79
N LYS A 45 6.45 3.65 -9.15
CA LYS A 45 6.69 4.94 -9.78
C LYS A 45 7.32 5.89 -8.77
N ASP A 46 8.61 6.13 -8.90
CA ASP A 46 9.31 7.05 -8.02
C ASP A 46 8.98 8.51 -8.38
N GLY A 47 9.23 9.44 -7.45
CA GLY A 47 8.98 10.87 -7.68
C GLY A 47 7.51 11.20 -7.82
N GLN A 48 6.72 10.91 -6.76
CA GLN A 48 5.29 11.20 -6.72
C GLN A 48 4.96 12.32 -5.73
N LEU A 49 3.85 13.04 -5.95
CA LEU A 49 3.38 14.02 -4.99
C LEU A 49 2.80 13.33 -3.76
N GLY A 50 2.96 13.94 -2.58
CA GLY A 50 2.32 13.44 -1.36
C GLY A 50 0.79 13.34 -1.49
N SER A 51 0.16 14.24 -2.24
CA SER A 51 -1.27 14.18 -2.56
C SER A 51 -1.63 12.96 -3.41
N GLU A 52 -0.84 12.64 -4.43
CA GLU A 52 -1.06 11.46 -5.28
C GLU A 52 -0.91 10.16 -4.48
N LEU A 53 0.09 10.10 -3.59
CA LEU A 53 0.26 8.98 -2.67
C LEU A 53 -0.95 8.84 -1.73
N GLY A 54 -1.47 9.95 -1.22
CA GLY A 54 -2.68 9.97 -0.38
C GLY A 54 -3.91 9.45 -1.12
N GLU A 55 -4.13 9.90 -2.37
CA GLU A 55 -5.24 9.44 -3.21
C GLU A 55 -5.17 7.94 -3.53
N ARG A 56 -3.96 7.44 -3.83
CA ARG A 56 -3.70 6.01 -4.10
C ARG A 56 -3.94 5.15 -2.86
N LEU A 57 -3.48 5.62 -1.70
CA LEU A 57 -3.65 4.94 -0.41
C LEU A 57 -5.04 5.16 0.22
N GLN A 58 -5.88 6.01 -0.39
CA GLN A 58 -7.18 6.42 0.15
C GLN A 58 -7.06 7.00 1.56
N MET A 59 -6.06 7.86 1.75
CA MET A 59 -5.76 8.55 3.01
C MET A 59 -5.90 10.05 2.83
N ASP A 60 -6.36 10.73 3.88
CA ASP A 60 -6.37 12.19 3.90
C ASP A 60 -4.94 12.76 3.92
N SER A 61 -4.83 14.04 3.58
CA SER A 61 -3.55 14.73 3.44
C SER A 61 -2.74 14.80 4.73
N ALA A 62 -3.39 14.90 5.90
CA ALA A 62 -2.70 14.96 7.18
C ALA A 62 -2.11 13.59 7.54
N THR A 63 -2.89 12.52 7.31
CA THR A 63 -2.45 11.14 7.54
C THR A 63 -1.25 10.78 6.65
N VAL A 64 -1.33 11.03 5.33
CA VAL A 64 -0.23 10.69 4.41
C VAL A 64 1.02 11.55 4.71
N THR A 65 0.85 12.83 5.08
CA THR A 65 1.96 13.70 5.45
C THR A 65 2.72 13.13 6.64
N GLY A 66 2.02 12.70 7.70
CA GLY A 66 2.65 12.09 8.86
C GLY A 66 3.34 10.75 8.56
N ILE A 67 2.86 9.98 7.59
CA ILE A 67 3.54 8.75 7.14
C ILE A 67 4.83 9.10 6.40
N ILE A 68 4.77 10.07 5.49
CA ILE A 68 5.93 10.56 4.74
C ILE A 68 6.97 11.15 5.70
N ASP A 69 6.56 11.94 6.72
CA ASP A 69 7.50 12.49 7.72
C ASP A 69 8.29 11.38 8.42
N ARG A 70 7.63 10.29 8.82
CA ARG A 70 8.30 9.16 9.48
C ARG A 70 9.23 8.38 8.55
N LEU A 71 8.85 8.22 7.29
CA LEU A 71 9.71 7.57 6.30
C LEU A 71 10.94 8.42 5.96
N GLU A 72 10.78 9.74 5.88
CA GLU A 72 11.87 10.70 5.66
C GLU A 72 12.82 10.72 6.87
N GLN A 73 12.29 10.78 8.10
CA GLN A 73 13.08 10.65 9.33
C GLN A 73 13.82 9.32 9.42
N GLY A 74 13.21 8.23 8.94
CA GLY A 74 13.84 6.92 8.83
C GLY A 74 14.90 6.81 7.74
N GLY A 75 15.06 7.86 6.92
CA GLY A 75 16.01 7.92 5.82
C GLY A 75 15.67 6.99 4.65
N PHE A 76 14.40 6.61 4.49
CA PHE A 76 13.96 5.75 3.39
C PHE A 76 13.55 6.55 2.16
N ILE A 77 13.05 7.77 2.37
CA ILE A 77 12.64 8.69 1.32
C ILE A 77 13.23 10.08 1.57
N GLU A 78 13.15 10.93 0.57
CA GLU A 78 13.47 12.34 0.66
C GLU A 78 12.42 13.16 -0.10
N ARG A 79 12.13 14.37 0.37
CA ARG A 79 11.31 15.33 -0.37
C ARG A 79 12.17 16.31 -1.15
N ARG A 80 11.89 16.46 -2.43
CA ARG A 80 12.53 17.45 -3.29
C ARG A 80 11.50 18.47 -3.77
N LEU A 81 11.91 19.74 -3.80
CA LEU A 81 11.09 20.81 -4.36
C LEU A 81 11.04 20.67 -5.87
N ASP A 82 9.87 20.89 -6.46
CA ASP A 82 9.77 21.15 -7.88
C ASP A 82 10.46 22.49 -8.21
N SER A 83 11.30 22.49 -9.24
CA SER A 83 11.94 23.70 -9.78
C SER A 83 10.92 24.70 -10.35
N SER A 84 9.73 24.23 -10.73
CA SER A 84 8.68 25.03 -11.40
C SER A 84 7.57 25.52 -10.45
N ASP A 85 7.18 24.74 -9.43
CA ASP A 85 6.25 25.16 -8.39
C ASP A 85 6.73 24.71 -7.00
N ARG A 86 7.35 25.63 -6.25
CA ARG A 86 7.90 25.38 -4.90
C ARG A 86 6.88 24.94 -3.85
N ARG A 87 5.58 24.97 -4.17
CA ARG A 87 4.53 24.45 -3.28
C ARG A 87 4.43 22.93 -3.34
N ASN A 88 4.91 22.32 -4.43
CA ASN A 88 4.89 20.88 -4.62
C ASN A 88 6.21 20.25 -4.15
N ARG A 89 6.10 19.35 -3.17
CA ARG A 89 7.19 18.50 -2.73
C ARG A 89 6.96 17.09 -3.25
N PHE A 90 7.79 16.70 -4.21
CA PHE A 90 7.83 15.34 -4.71
C PHE A 90 8.58 14.47 -3.72
N VAL A 91 8.08 13.26 -3.52
CA VAL A 91 8.66 12.24 -2.66
C VAL A 91 9.45 11.28 -3.53
N PHE A 92 10.71 11.06 -3.16
CA PHE A 92 11.63 10.16 -3.85
C PHE A 92 12.18 9.11 -2.91
N LEU A 93 12.45 7.91 -3.43
CA LEU A 93 13.21 6.89 -2.72
C LEU A 93 14.68 7.29 -2.60
N THR A 94 15.20 7.17 -1.39
CA THR A 94 16.65 7.12 -1.15
C THR A 94 17.19 5.73 -1.53
N GLU A 95 18.51 5.57 -1.57
CA GLU A 95 19.14 4.26 -1.74
C GLU A 95 18.67 3.25 -0.68
N LYS A 96 18.58 3.67 0.58
CA LYS A 96 18.07 2.83 1.68
C LYS A 96 16.64 2.37 1.43
N GLY A 97 15.79 3.24 0.88
CA GLY A 97 14.41 2.90 0.52
C GLY A 97 14.32 1.93 -0.66
N ARG A 98 15.22 2.05 -1.66
CA ARG A 98 15.28 1.11 -2.79
C ARG A 98 15.72 -0.29 -2.34
N LEU A 99 16.73 -0.36 -1.48
CA LEU A 99 17.25 -1.63 -0.96
C LEU A 99 16.22 -2.43 -0.13
N LEU A 100 15.12 -1.81 0.30
CA LEU A 100 14.03 -2.49 0.98
C LEU A 100 13.04 -3.20 0.05
N GLU A 101 13.06 -2.92 -1.26
CA GLU A 101 12.04 -3.44 -2.18
C GLU A 101 12.01 -4.97 -2.19
N GLU A 102 13.16 -5.59 -2.48
CA GLU A 102 13.30 -7.05 -2.58
C GLU A 102 12.96 -7.76 -1.24
N PRO A 103 13.58 -7.41 -0.09
CA PRO A 103 13.32 -8.14 1.14
C PRO A 103 11.89 -7.95 1.66
N LEU A 104 11.28 -6.77 1.45
CA LEU A 104 9.89 -6.54 1.87
C LEU A 104 8.88 -7.19 0.91
N SER A 105 9.15 -7.20 -0.39
CA SER A 105 8.31 -7.91 -1.36
C SER A 105 8.31 -9.41 -1.07
N HIS A 106 9.49 -10.01 -0.83
CA HIS A 106 9.59 -11.42 -0.45
C HIS A 106 8.76 -11.75 0.82
N LYS A 107 8.77 -10.85 1.81
CA LYS A 107 7.97 -11.03 3.04
C LYS A 107 6.47 -10.94 2.80
N MET A 108 6.04 -10.11 1.86
CA MET A 108 4.63 -10.04 1.47
C MET A 108 4.24 -11.24 0.61
N ASP A 109 5.12 -11.74 -0.26
CA ASP A 109 4.88 -12.94 -1.06
C ASP A 109 4.76 -14.19 -0.17
N GLU A 110 5.61 -14.32 0.86
CA GLU A 110 5.46 -15.35 1.91
C GLU A 110 4.09 -15.27 2.57
N LEU A 111 3.63 -14.07 2.94
CA LEU A 111 2.34 -13.86 3.58
C LEU A 111 1.18 -14.22 2.64
N ASP A 112 1.24 -13.79 1.37
CA ASP A 112 0.27 -14.13 0.34
C ASP A 112 0.17 -15.66 0.18
N SER A 113 1.32 -16.34 0.12
CA SER A 113 1.38 -17.80 0.02
C SER A 113 0.77 -18.49 1.25
N GLU A 114 1.08 -18.03 2.46
CA GLU A 114 0.52 -18.55 3.72
C GLU A 114 -1.01 -18.36 3.79
N LEU A 115 -1.51 -17.18 3.41
CA LEU A 115 -2.94 -16.83 3.46
C LEU A 115 -3.77 -17.62 2.45
N LEU A 116 -3.17 -17.93 1.30
CA LEU A 116 -3.87 -18.49 0.14
C LEU A 116 -3.50 -19.94 -0.14
N SER A 117 -2.73 -20.59 0.74
CA SER A 117 -2.18 -21.94 0.54
C SER A 117 -3.23 -23.03 0.30
N GLN A 118 -4.48 -22.79 0.72
CA GLN A 118 -5.60 -23.71 0.57
C GLN A 118 -6.36 -23.56 -0.76
N TYR A 119 -6.02 -22.56 -1.57
CA TYR A 119 -6.65 -22.26 -2.84
C TYR A 119 -5.70 -22.55 -4.00
N ASP A 120 -6.25 -22.98 -5.12
CA ASP A 120 -5.52 -23.08 -6.38
C ASP A 120 -5.25 -21.68 -6.96
N GLU A 121 -4.27 -21.60 -7.86
CA GLU A 121 -3.82 -20.34 -8.46
C GLU A 121 -4.96 -19.63 -9.23
N GLU A 122 -5.81 -20.39 -9.92
CA GLU A 122 -6.94 -19.86 -10.67
C GLU A 122 -7.92 -19.10 -9.76
N LYS A 123 -8.37 -19.73 -8.65
CA LYS A 123 -9.23 -19.07 -7.66
C LYS A 123 -8.58 -17.87 -7.00
N VAL A 124 -7.27 -17.93 -6.75
CA VAL A 124 -6.53 -16.78 -6.20
C VAL A 124 -6.59 -15.61 -7.18
N GLN A 125 -6.38 -15.83 -8.47
CA GLN A 125 -6.46 -14.78 -9.47
C GLN A 125 -7.89 -14.24 -9.61
N GLU A 126 -8.90 -15.10 -9.64
CA GLU A 126 -10.30 -14.67 -9.63
C GLU A 126 -10.63 -13.79 -8.42
N PHE A 127 -10.18 -14.20 -7.22
CA PHE A 127 -10.37 -13.43 -6.01
C PHE A 127 -9.67 -12.07 -6.05
N LYS A 128 -8.40 -12.02 -6.50
CA LYS A 128 -7.66 -10.77 -6.69
C LYS A 128 -8.38 -9.84 -7.69
N GLN A 129 -8.91 -10.39 -8.78
CA GLN A 129 -9.68 -9.63 -9.76
C GLN A 129 -10.99 -9.08 -9.18
N MET A 130 -11.74 -9.87 -8.41
CA MET A 130 -12.97 -9.40 -7.74
C MET A 130 -12.69 -8.26 -6.76
N LEU A 131 -11.63 -8.37 -5.95
CA LEU A 131 -11.22 -7.29 -5.04
C LEU A 131 -10.83 -6.03 -5.80
N PHE A 132 -10.12 -6.18 -6.91
CA PHE A 132 -9.74 -5.08 -7.78
C PHE A 132 -10.98 -4.36 -8.36
N ASP A 133 -11.94 -5.12 -8.87
CA ASP A 133 -13.18 -4.59 -9.43
C ASP A 133 -14.04 -3.89 -8.37
N ILE A 134 -14.08 -4.41 -7.13
CA ILE A 134 -14.74 -3.73 -5.99
C ILE A 134 -14.05 -2.39 -5.70
N GLY A 135 -12.72 -2.37 -5.67
CA GLY A 135 -11.93 -1.15 -5.43
C GLY A 135 -12.12 -0.08 -6.52
N LEU A 136 -12.21 -0.50 -7.79
CA LEU A 136 -12.45 0.38 -8.93
C LEU A 136 -13.92 0.81 -9.06
N GLY A 137 -14.86 -0.10 -8.82
CA GLY A 137 -16.29 0.09 -9.03
C GLY A 137 -16.90 1.17 -8.14
N LEU A 138 -16.30 1.43 -6.98
CA LEU A 138 -16.66 2.52 -6.07
C LEU A 138 -16.22 3.91 -6.59
N LYS A 139 -15.36 3.98 -7.62
CA LYS A 139 -14.81 5.21 -8.19
C LYS A 139 -15.12 5.40 -9.68
N LYS A 140 -16.32 5.03 -10.16
CA LYS A 140 -16.77 5.42 -11.52
C LYS A 140 -16.71 6.95 -11.66
N GLY A 141 -15.63 7.45 -12.27
CA GLY A 141 -15.32 8.88 -12.41
C GLY A 141 -13.83 9.23 -12.28
N THR A 142 -13.00 8.38 -11.68
CA THR A 142 -11.55 8.61 -11.57
C THR A 142 -10.82 7.72 -12.57
N LYS A 143 -9.95 8.32 -13.40
CA LYS A 143 -9.23 7.66 -14.51
C LYS A 143 -8.70 6.27 -14.09
N ALA A 144 -9.14 5.24 -14.83
CA ALA A 144 -8.86 3.82 -14.59
C ALA A 144 -7.39 3.39 -14.83
N GLY A 145 -6.41 4.24 -14.51
CA GLY A 145 -4.99 3.99 -14.76
C GLY A 145 -4.05 4.34 -13.61
N MET A 146 -4.56 4.57 -12.40
CA MET A 146 -3.77 5.04 -11.23
C MET A 146 -3.75 4.06 -10.05
N PHE A 147 -3.93 2.77 -10.27
CA PHE A 147 -3.84 1.77 -9.20
C PHE A 147 -2.60 0.88 -9.25
N TYR A 148 -1.68 1.18 -10.16
CA TYR A 148 -0.29 0.71 -10.12
C TYR A 148 0.64 1.86 -10.51
#